data_AF-B3RBE5-F1
#
_entry.id   AF-B3RBE5-F1
#
_cell.length_a   1.000
_cell.length_b   1.000
_cell.length_c   1.000
_cell.angle_alpha   90.00
_cell.angle_beta   90.00
_cell.angle_gamma   90.00
#
_symmetry.space_group_name_H-M   'P 1'
#
loop_
_entity.id
_entity.type
_entity.pdbx_description
1 polymer ?
#
loop_
_entity_poly.entity_id
_entity_poly.type
_entity_poly.pdbx_seq_one_letter_code
_entity_poly.pdbx_strand_id
1 'polypeptide(L)'
;MDMRTGSSGFLCTLPGEGKGITYHVAICFIDAERPTGVLFTSFVGVGRRSFGVLTDPAALRGELATSGEALCRLAIGQVVRDQLHDKSREGDYLLDLAAAPWDGELRSVGAGLRTARPHVRVLG
;
A
#
# COMPACT_ATOMS: atom_id res chain seq x y z
N MET A 1 2.75 7.14 -27.69
CA MET A 1 3.33 6.36 -26.56
C MET A 1 2.73 6.93 -25.30
N ASP A 2 1.57 6.41 -24.98
CA ASP A 2 0.60 6.99 -24.07
C ASP A 2 1.01 6.66 -22.64
N MET A 3 1.42 7.69 -21.91
CA MET A 3 1.73 7.63 -20.49
C MET A 3 0.46 7.21 -19.73
N ARG A 4 0.42 5.98 -19.22
CA ARG A 4 -0.61 5.53 -18.27
C ARG A 4 -0.46 6.33 -16.96
N THR A 5 -1.15 7.45 -16.88
CA THR A 5 -1.45 8.20 -15.65
C THR A 5 -2.43 7.39 -14.79
N GLY A 6 -1.93 6.35 -14.12
CA GLY A 6 -2.64 5.67 -13.05
C GLY A 6 -2.22 6.25 -11.70
N SER A 7 -3.14 6.87 -10.97
CA SER A 7 -2.94 7.22 -9.57
C SER A 7 -2.54 5.96 -8.80
N SER A 8 -1.31 5.86 -8.30
CA SER A 8 -0.85 4.65 -7.59
C SER A 8 -1.26 4.66 -6.12
N GLY A 9 -2.52 5.00 -5.84
CA GLY A 9 -3.04 5.22 -4.51
C GLY A 9 -4.52 4.87 -4.40
N PHE A 10 -4.87 4.17 -3.32
CA PHE A 10 -6.22 3.76 -3.00
C PHE A 10 -6.58 4.17 -1.57
N LEU A 11 -7.88 4.20 -1.28
CA LEU A 11 -8.41 4.28 0.07
C LEU A 11 -9.08 2.95 0.41
N CYS A 12 -8.81 2.45 1.61
CA CYS A 12 -9.53 1.34 2.20
C CYS A 12 -9.88 1.66 3.65
N THR A 13 -10.89 0.99 4.19
CA THR A 13 -11.22 1.05 5.61
C THR A 13 -10.92 -0.32 6.22
N LEU A 14 -9.96 -0.34 7.15
CA LEU A 14 -9.56 -1.55 7.88
C LEU A 14 -10.26 -1.61 9.23
N PRO A 15 -10.34 -2.79 9.88
CA PRO A 15 -10.82 -2.89 11.26
C PRO A 15 -10.01 -1.97 12.21
N GLY A 16 -10.62 -1.55 13.31
CA GLY A 16 -10.00 -0.68 14.32
C GLY A 16 -11.01 -0.17 15.32
N GLU A 17 -10.56 0.54 16.37
CA GLU A 17 -11.44 0.98 17.46
C GLU A 17 -12.67 1.77 16.96
N GLY A 18 -13.86 1.24 17.27
CA GLY A 18 -15.14 1.86 16.92
C GLY A 18 -15.60 1.58 15.49
N LYS A 19 -15.29 2.49 14.55
CA LYS A 19 -15.89 2.51 13.19
C LYS A 19 -14.95 2.00 12.08
N GLY A 20 -13.82 1.41 12.44
CA GLY A 20 -12.74 1.11 11.50
C GLY A 20 -11.86 2.33 11.19
N ILE A 21 -10.70 2.08 10.61
CA ILE A 21 -9.68 3.09 10.32
C ILE A 21 -9.52 3.22 8.80
N THR A 22 -9.71 4.43 8.27
CA THR A 22 -9.45 4.70 6.86
C THR A 22 -7.94 4.85 6.63
N TYR A 23 -7.40 4.05 5.72
CA TYR A 23 -6.02 4.14 5.26
C TYR A 23 -5.98 4.62 3.82
N HIS A 24 -5.07 5.56 3.56
CA HIS A 24 -4.50 5.77 2.24
C HIS A 24 -3.41 4.74 2.00
N VAL A 25 -3.53 4.02 0.89
CA VAL A 25 -2.70 2.89 0.49
C VAL A 25 -1.99 3.28 -0.80
N ALA A 26 -0.70 3.58 -0.73
CA ALA A 26 0.09 4.01 -1.88
C ALA A 26 1.06 2.91 -2.30
N ILE A 27 1.19 2.66 -3.59
CA ILE A 27 2.18 1.70 -4.09
C ILE A 27 3.55 2.38 -4.12
N CYS A 28 4.55 1.70 -3.57
CA CYS A 28 5.94 2.12 -3.62
C CYS A 28 6.61 1.55 -4.87
N PHE A 29 7.53 2.32 -5.43
CA PHE A 29 8.25 1.96 -6.65
C PHE A 29 9.73 2.32 -6.51
N ILE A 30 10.61 1.46 -7.03
CA ILE A 30 12.03 1.81 -7.20
C ILE A 30 12.25 2.63 -8.49
N ASP A 31 11.43 2.38 -9.51
CA ASP A 31 11.34 3.16 -10.75
C ASP A 31 9.94 3.04 -11.36
N ALA A 32 9.73 3.62 -12.55
CA ALA A 32 8.41 3.70 -13.18
C ALA A 32 7.69 2.35 -13.40
N GLU A 33 8.41 1.22 -13.40
CA GLU A 33 7.86 -0.08 -13.78
C GLU A 33 8.00 -1.14 -12.68
N ARG A 34 8.79 -0.88 -11.64
CA ARG A 34 9.13 -1.88 -10.61
C ARG A 34 8.56 -1.52 -9.24
N PRO A 35 7.39 -2.08 -8.85
CA PRO A 35 6.84 -1.90 -7.52
C PRO A 35 7.72 -2.57 -6.45
N THR A 36 7.84 -1.93 -5.29
CA THR A 36 8.58 -2.40 -4.11
C THR A 36 7.68 -2.70 -2.91
N GLY A 37 6.37 -2.54 -3.06
CA GLY A 37 5.39 -2.80 -2.00
C GLY A 37 4.35 -1.70 -1.86
N VAL A 38 3.79 -1.59 -0.67
CA VAL A 38 2.63 -0.76 -0.39
C VAL A 38 2.79 -0.02 0.94
N LEU A 39 2.63 1.30 0.92
CA LEU A 39 2.66 2.17 2.09
C LEU A 39 1.24 2.47 2.57
N PHE A 40 0.99 2.19 3.84
CA PHE A 40 -0.25 2.50 4.54
C PHE A 40 -0.07 3.79 5.31
N THR A 41 -1.00 4.73 5.18
CA THR A 41 -1.01 5.99 5.94
C THR A 41 -2.42 6.29 6.40
N SER A 42 -2.59 6.51 7.69
CA SER A 42 -3.86 6.95 8.27
C SER A 42 -3.65 8.14 9.21
N PHE A 43 -4.65 9.01 9.26
CA PHE A 43 -4.75 10.13 10.18
C PHE A 43 -5.90 9.84 11.15
N VAL A 44 -5.59 9.25 12.29
CA VAL A 44 -6.57 8.92 13.34
C VAL A 44 -6.22 9.68 14.61
N GLY A 45 -7.16 10.46 15.14
CA GLY A 45 -6.99 11.18 16.40
C GLY A 45 -5.81 12.17 16.37
N VAL A 46 -4.92 12.09 17.37
CA VAL A 46 -3.82 13.06 17.61
C VAL A 46 -2.52 12.76 16.85
N GLY A 47 -2.49 11.76 15.96
CA GLY A 47 -1.25 11.34 15.30
C GLY A 47 -1.42 10.69 13.93
N ARG A 48 -0.34 10.73 13.13
CA ARG A 48 -0.22 10.02 11.85
C ARG A 48 0.35 8.63 12.10
N ARG A 49 -0.34 7.59 11.63
CA ARG A 49 0.17 6.20 11.60
C ARG A 49 0.58 5.86 10.17
N SER A 50 1.80 5.37 10.00
CA SER A 50 2.28 4.92 8.70
C SER A 50 3.22 3.74 8.84
N PHE A 51 3.07 2.77 7.95
CA PHE A 51 3.94 1.59 7.86
C PHE A 51 3.92 1.06 6.43
N GLY A 52 5.01 0.44 5.98
CA GLY A 52 5.12 -0.23 4.70
C GLY A 52 4.91 -1.74 4.79
N VAL A 53 4.36 -2.33 3.73
CA VAL A 53 4.45 -3.76 3.43
C VAL A 53 5.26 -3.89 2.15
N LEU A 54 6.55 -4.18 2.29
CA LEU A 54 7.58 -4.09 1.27
C LEU A 54 7.95 -5.46 0.72
N THR A 55 8.50 -5.49 -0.48
CA THR A 55 8.98 -6.72 -1.13
C THR A 55 10.15 -6.42 -2.04
N ASP A 56 10.90 -7.47 -2.39
CA ASP A 56 11.89 -7.36 -3.44
C ASP A 56 11.16 -7.28 -4.80
N PRO A 57 11.44 -6.28 -5.66
CA PRO A 57 10.84 -6.19 -6.98
C PRO A 57 10.99 -7.45 -7.84
N ALA A 58 12.08 -8.22 -7.67
CA ALA A 58 12.31 -9.47 -8.37
C ALA A 58 11.43 -10.64 -7.86
N ALA A 59 10.86 -10.51 -6.66
CA ALA A 59 9.93 -11.49 -6.10
C ALA A 59 8.51 -11.32 -6.68
N LEU A 60 8.14 -10.13 -7.15
CA LEU A 60 6.85 -9.86 -7.77
C LEU A 60 6.81 -10.41 -9.20
N ARG A 61 5.79 -11.21 -9.50
CA ARG A 61 5.59 -11.83 -10.81
C ARG A 61 4.13 -11.72 -11.26
N GLY A 62 3.93 -11.77 -12.57
CA GLY A 62 2.59 -11.82 -13.17
C GLY A 62 1.75 -10.60 -12.81
N GLU A 63 0.53 -10.86 -12.32
CA GLU A 63 -0.44 -9.81 -12.00
C GLU A 63 0.06 -8.86 -10.92
N LEU A 64 0.80 -9.33 -9.92
CA LEU A 64 1.30 -8.49 -8.82
C LEU A 64 2.36 -7.48 -9.27
N ALA A 65 3.07 -7.77 -10.36
CA ALA A 65 4.05 -6.85 -10.95
C ALA A 65 3.40 -5.79 -11.85
N THR A 66 2.19 -6.06 -12.35
CA THR A 66 1.54 -5.26 -13.41
C THR A 66 0.26 -4.55 -12.96
N SER A 67 -0.38 -5.04 -11.89
CA SER A 67 -1.61 -4.51 -11.31
C SER A 67 -1.36 -3.98 -9.90
N GLY A 68 -1.39 -2.65 -9.80
CA GLY A 68 -1.29 -1.95 -8.53
C GLY A 68 -2.42 -2.30 -7.56
N GLU A 69 -3.62 -2.56 -8.08
CA GLU A 69 -4.75 -3.01 -7.26
C GLU A 69 -4.50 -4.41 -6.69
N ALA A 70 -4.03 -5.36 -7.50
CA ALA A 70 -3.76 -6.72 -7.03
C ALA A 70 -2.70 -6.73 -5.92
N LEU A 71 -1.64 -5.93 -6.07
CA LEU A 71 -0.62 -5.76 -5.04
C LEU A 71 -1.19 -5.13 -3.76
N CYS A 72 -2.02 -4.08 -3.88
CA CYS A 72 -2.69 -3.47 -2.74
C CYS A 72 -3.60 -4.46 -2.00
N ARG A 73 -4.41 -5.23 -2.73
CA ARG A 73 -5.31 -6.23 -2.13
C ARG A 73 -4.54 -7.30 -1.36
N LEU A 74 -3.43 -7.77 -1.92
CA LEU A 74 -2.56 -8.74 -1.25
C LEU A 74 -1.97 -8.17 0.05
N ALA A 75 -1.40 -6.97 -0.03
CA ALA A 75 -0.82 -6.30 1.14
C ALA A 75 -1.88 -6.02 2.23
N ILE A 76 -3.09 -5.57 1.84
CA ILE A 76 -4.19 -5.33 2.79
C ILE A 76 -4.61 -6.66 3.45
N GLY A 77 -4.67 -7.74 2.68
CA GLY A 77 -5.02 -9.06 3.22
C GLY A 77 -4.07 -9.50 4.33
N GLN A 78 -2.76 -9.32 4.12
CA GLN A 78 -1.76 -9.52 5.16
C GLN A 78 -1.97 -8.59 6.37
N VAL A 79 -2.20 -7.29 6.15
CA VAL A 79 -2.42 -6.31 7.23
C VAL A 79 -3.62 -6.67 8.11
N VAL A 80 -4.69 -7.19 7.51
CA VAL A 80 -5.88 -7.63 8.24
C VAL A 80 -5.58 -8.93 8.99
N ARG A 81 -4.98 -9.93 8.33
CA ARG A 81 -4.62 -11.22 8.93
C ARG A 81 -3.72 -11.06 10.15
N ASP A 82 -2.68 -10.24 10.02
CA ASP A 82 -1.63 -10.06 11.03
C ASP A 82 -1.93 -8.90 11.99
N GLN A 83 -3.09 -8.26 11.85
CA GLN A 83 -3.57 -7.13 12.65
C GLN A 83 -2.58 -5.95 12.70
N LEU A 84 -1.85 -5.71 11.60
CA LEU A 84 -0.80 -4.67 11.54
C LEU A 84 -1.36 -3.25 11.64
N HIS A 85 -2.65 -3.07 11.33
CA HIS A 85 -3.37 -1.81 11.47
C HIS A 85 -3.46 -1.32 12.94
N ASP A 86 -3.43 -2.25 13.91
CA ASP A 86 -3.49 -1.93 15.35
C ASP A 86 -2.10 -1.65 15.95
N LYS A 87 -1.05 -2.23 15.35
CA LYS A 87 0.36 -2.07 15.74
C LYS A 87 0.90 -0.70 15.34
N SER A 88 0.46 0.32 16.06
CA SER A 88 0.61 1.74 15.78
C SER A 88 2.06 2.26 15.59
N ARG A 89 3.11 1.44 15.70
CA ARG A 89 4.52 1.89 15.77
C ARG A 89 5.59 0.91 15.27
N GLU A 90 5.27 -0.29 14.80
CA GLU A 90 6.30 -1.24 14.39
C GLU A 90 6.53 -1.19 12.87
N GLY A 91 7.60 -0.51 12.47
CA GLY A 91 8.41 -0.75 11.26
C GLY A 91 7.70 -0.94 9.90
N ASP A 92 8.52 -1.33 8.92
CA ASP A 92 8.05 -1.86 7.64
C ASP A 92 8.06 -3.40 7.72
N TYR A 93 7.10 -4.04 7.06
CA TYR A 93 6.90 -5.48 7.05
C TYR A 93 7.27 -6.07 5.69
N LEU A 94 7.72 -7.33 5.67
CA LEU A 94 7.90 -8.05 4.42
C LEU A 94 6.55 -8.59 3.91
N LEU A 95 6.27 -8.38 2.63
CA LEU A 95 5.09 -8.88 1.94
C LEU A 95 5.13 -10.41 1.87
N ASP A 96 4.12 -11.04 2.44
CA ASP A 96 3.86 -12.46 2.33
C ASP A 96 3.08 -12.74 1.04
N LEU A 97 3.76 -13.31 0.04
CA LEU A 97 3.16 -13.66 -1.24
C LEU A 97 2.13 -14.80 -1.15
N ALA A 98 2.06 -15.50 -0.01
CA ALA A 98 1.04 -16.50 0.26
C ALA A 98 -0.20 -15.94 0.99
N ALA A 99 -0.23 -14.63 1.29
CA ALA A 99 -1.40 -14.00 1.88
C ALA A 99 -2.61 -14.10 0.94
N ALA A 100 -3.80 -14.22 1.51
CA ALA A 100 -5.04 -14.13 0.73
C ALA A 100 -5.29 -12.66 0.34
N PRO A 101 -5.63 -12.35 -0.92
CA PRO A 101 -6.04 -11.01 -1.30
C PRO A 101 -7.28 -10.54 -0.53
N TRP A 102 -7.30 -9.27 -0.14
CA TRP A 102 -8.46 -8.67 0.52
C TRP A 102 -9.59 -8.36 -0.47
N ASP A 103 -10.80 -8.76 -0.11
CA ASP A 103 -12.01 -8.62 -0.93
C ASP A 103 -12.81 -7.34 -0.62
N GLY A 104 -12.40 -6.55 0.39
CA GLY A 104 -13.13 -5.35 0.78
C GLY A 104 -13.09 -4.20 -0.24
N GLU A 105 -13.81 -3.13 0.09
CA GLU A 105 -13.93 -1.97 -0.78
C GLU A 105 -12.60 -1.21 -0.89
N LEU A 106 -12.10 -1.10 -2.12
CA LEU A 106 -10.90 -0.35 -2.46
C LEU A 106 -11.26 0.78 -3.41
N ARG A 107 -11.15 2.04 -2.96
CA ARG A 107 -11.50 3.22 -3.75
C ARG A 107 -10.26 3.86 -4.35
N SER A 108 -10.20 4.02 -5.67
CA SER A 108 -9.10 4.76 -6.32
C SER A 108 -9.10 6.23 -5.90
N VAL A 109 -7.95 6.77 -5.52
CA VAL A 109 -7.81 8.22 -5.28
C VAL A 109 -7.55 8.88 -6.63
N GLY A 110 -8.59 9.52 -7.19
CA GLY A 110 -8.61 9.99 -8.58
C GLY A 110 -7.36 10.78 -9.02
N ALA A 111 -7.04 10.64 -10.31
CA ALA A 111 -5.89 11.18 -11.06
C ALA A 111 -5.75 12.73 -11.12
N GLY A 112 -6.25 13.46 -10.12
CA GLY A 112 -6.23 14.92 -10.04
C GLY A 112 -5.18 15.52 -9.09
N LEU A 113 -4.60 14.73 -8.17
CA LEU A 113 -3.42 15.19 -7.42
C LEU A 113 -2.16 14.79 -8.16
N ARG A 114 -1.50 15.80 -8.76
CA ARG A 114 -0.10 15.72 -9.22
C ARG A 114 0.75 15.23 -8.04
N THR A 115 1.01 13.93 -7.99
CA THR A 115 1.77 13.30 -6.92
C THR A 115 3.22 13.73 -7.02
N ALA A 116 3.65 14.56 -6.07
CA ALA A 116 5.05 14.58 -5.66
C ALA A 116 5.39 13.13 -5.27
N ARG A 117 6.17 12.47 -6.12
CA ARG A 117 6.63 11.09 -5.90
C ARG A 117 7.33 11.05 -4.54
N PRO A 118 6.93 10.18 -3.60
CA PRO A 118 7.74 9.93 -2.43
C PRO A 118 9.01 9.19 -2.89
N HIS A 119 10.06 9.94 -3.19
CA HIS A 119 11.38 9.39 -3.42
C HIS A 119 11.90 8.90 -2.07
N VAL A 120 11.83 7.59 -1.83
CA VAL A 120 12.63 6.97 -0.77
C VAL A 120 14.09 7.09 -1.20
N ARG A 121 14.82 8.03 -0.58
CA ARG A 121 16.27 8.06 -0.65
C ARG A 121 16.81 6.92 0.19
N VAL A 122 17.29 5.87 -0.47
CA VAL A 122 18.23 4.93 0.15
C VAL A 122 19.54 5.70 0.32
N LEU A 123 19.86 6.10 1.55
CA LEU A 123 21.18 6.60 1.90
C LEU A 123 22.13 5.39 1.93
N GLY A 124 23.03 5.33 0.95
CA GLY A 124 24.25 4.54 1.02
C GLY A 124 25.37 5.28 1.74
#